data_AF-A0AAN8WQJ1-F1
#
_entry.id   AF-A0AAN8WQJ1-F1
#
_cell.length_a   1.000
_cell.length_b   1.000
_cell.length_c   1.000
_cell.angle_alpha   90.00
_cell.angle_beta   90.00
_cell.angle_gamma   90.00
#
_symmetry.space_group_name_H-M   'P 1'
#
loop_
_entity.id
_entity.type
_entity.pdbx_description
1 polymer ?
#
loop_
_entity_poly.entity_id
_entity_poly.type
_entity_poly.pdbx_seq_one_letter_code
_entity_poly.pdbx_strand_id
1 'polypeptide(L)' 'VKVLLRVAPSPEISQSSKTLSVDPRKKTVTLFDPGSSNHPATTPNEESRVGIAAPKMFAFDGIYTHEHSQ' A
#
# COMPACT_ATOMS: atom_id res chain seq x y z
N VAL A 1 3.53 22.13 3.22
CA VAL A 1 4.03 21.07 2.31
C VAL A 1 2.85 20.19 1.95
N LYS A 2 2.71 19.76 0.69
CA LYS A 2 1.65 18.85 0.24
C LYS A 2 2.25 17.61 -0.42
N VAL A 3 1.75 16.44 -0.10
CA VAL A 3 2.19 15.16 -0.65
C VAL A 3 1.07 14.54 -1.46
N LEU A 4 1.33 14.34 -2.75
CA LEU A 4 0.40 13.74 -3.68
C LEU A 4 0.95 12.39 -4.15
N LEU A 5 0.07 11.41 -4.36
CA LEU A 5 0.43 10.10 -4.86
C LEU A 5 -0.23 9.84 -6.21
N ARG A 6 0.55 9.37 -7.20
CA ARG A 6 0.03 8.85 -8.47
C ARG A 6 0.25 7.34 -8.55
N VAL A 7 -0.81 6.60 -8.83
CA VAL A 7 -0.79 5.14 -8.97
C VAL A 7 -0.84 4.78 -10.46
N ALA A 8 0.22 4.16 -10.95
CA ALA A 8 0.32 3.69 -12.33
C ALA A 8 -0.54 2.43 -12.56
N PRO A 9 -1.09 2.22 -13.77
CA PRO A 9 -1.78 0.98 -14.09
C PRO A 9 -0.78 -0.19 -14.09
N SER A 10 -1.17 -1.31 -13.51
CA SER A 10 -0.36 -2.55 -13.55
C SER A 10 -0.64 -3.29 -14.86
N PRO A 11 0.37 -3.64 -15.67
CA PRO A 11 0.18 -4.37 -16.93
C PRO A 11 -0.21 -5.85 -16.73
N GLU A 12 -0.04 -6.40 -15.52
CA GLU A 12 -0.41 -7.79 -15.23
C GLU A 12 -1.87 -7.90 -14.75
N ILE A 13 -2.72 -8.47 -15.60
CA ILE A 13 -4.11 -8.89 -15.31
C ILE A 13 -4.07 -10.21 -14.48
N SER A 14 -3.25 -10.25 -13.44
CA SER A 14 -3.14 -11.40 -12.55
C SER A 14 -3.76 -11.01 -11.21
N GLN A 15 -5.02 -11.41 -11.03
CA GLN A 15 -5.93 -11.09 -9.92
C GLN A 15 -5.43 -11.50 -8.52
N SER A 16 -4.18 -11.95 -8.34
CA SER A 16 -3.72 -12.66 -7.14
C SER A 16 -2.65 -11.94 -6.30
N SER A 17 -2.13 -10.80 -6.73
CA SER A 17 -1.12 -10.06 -5.95
C SER A 17 -1.66 -8.69 -5.52
N LYS A 18 -2.72 -8.65 -4.71
CA LYS A 18 -3.24 -7.41 -4.10
C LYS A 18 -2.31 -6.95 -2.96
N THR A 19 -1.07 -6.59 -3.31
CA THR A 19 -0.11 -5.98 -2.40
C THR A 19 -0.48 -4.53 -2.07
N LEU A 20 -1.41 -3.91 -2.81
CA LEU A 20 -1.81 -2.53 -2.62
C LEU A 20 -3.33 -2.37 -2.70
N SER A 21 -3.91 -1.64 -1.75
CA SER A 21 -5.28 -1.14 -1.80
C SER A 21 -5.26 0.38 -1.74
N VAL A 22 -6.04 1.03 -2.59
CA VAL A 22 -6.07 2.49 -2.73
C VAL A 22 -7.49 2.96 -2.44
N ASP A 23 -7.63 3.92 -1.51
CA ASP A 23 -8.89 4.59 -1.22
C ASP A 23 -8.71 6.11 -1.46
N PRO A 24 -8.98 6.60 -2.69
CA PRO A 24 -8.85 8.02 -3.01
C PRO A 24 -9.81 8.91 -2.21
N ARG A 25 -10.97 8.38 -1.79
CA ARG A 25 -11.96 9.13 -1.01
C ARG A 25 -11.43 9.43 0.38
N LYS A 26 -10.79 8.44 1.01
CA LYS A 26 -10.11 8.61 2.30
C LYS A 26 -8.71 9.23 2.17
N LYS A 27 -8.21 9.37 0.94
CA LYS A 27 -6.83 9.77 0.64
C LYS A 27 -5.81 8.87 1.34
N THR A 28 -6.08 7.57 1.38
CA THR A 28 -5.22 6.58 2.02
C THR A 28 -4.82 5.46 1.07
N VAL A 29 -3.66 4.88 1.32
CA VAL A 29 -3.15 3.68 0.66
C VAL A 29 -2.74 2.66 1.69
N THR A 30 -3.10 1.41 1.44
CA THR A 30 -2.77 0.27 2.29
C THR A 30 -1.88 -0.69 1.52
N LEU A 31 -0.67 -0.93 2.02
CA LEU A 31 0.29 -1.89 1.48
C LEU A 31 0.22 -3.19 2.30
N PHE A 32 0.07 -4.31 1.60
CA PHE A 32 0.10 -5.66 2.14
C PHE A 32 1.46 -6.28 1.80
N ASP A 33 2.10 -6.90 2.80
CA ASP A 33 3.38 -7.57 2.61
C ASP A 33 3.19 -8.86 1.79
N PRO A 34 3.81 -8.99 0.59
CA PRO A 34 3.74 -10.22 -0.20
C PRO A 34 4.48 -11.40 0.45
N GLY A 35 5.42 -11.17 1.37
CA GLY A 35 6.23 -12.20 2.04
C GLY A 35 5.63 -12.73 3.35
N SER A 36 4.52 -12.13 3.79
CA SER A 36 3.80 -12.43 5.03
C SER A 36 3.45 -13.91 5.23
N SER A 37 3.27 -14.69 4.16
CA SER A 37 2.92 -16.11 4.28
C SER A 37 4.07 -17.02 4.75
N ASN A 38 5.34 -16.59 4.66
CA ASN A 38 6.48 -17.51 4.72
C ASN A 38 7.65 -17.16 5.67
N HIS A 39 7.62 -16.05 6.42
CA HIS A 39 8.75 -15.73 7.30
C HIS A 39 8.32 -15.11 8.65
N PRO A 40 8.76 -15.67 9.80
CA PRO A 40 8.58 -15.01 11.08
C PRO A 40 9.45 -13.74 11.11
N ALA A 41 8.81 -12.60 11.35
CA ALA A 41 9.42 -11.28 11.38
C ALA A 41 10.65 -11.24 12.29
N THR A 42 11.83 -11.05 11.69
CA THR A 42 13.03 -10.57 12.37
C THR A 42 13.28 -9.13 11.90
N THR A 43 13.50 -8.28 12.89
CA THR A 43 13.47 -6.80 12.98
C THR A 43 14.42 -6.05 12.01
N PRO A 44 14.37 -4.70 11.83
CA PRO A 44 14.04 -3.68 12.84
C PRO A 44 13.31 -2.40 12.35
N ASN A 45 12.08 -2.19 12.82
CA ASN A 45 11.60 -0.84 13.11
C ASN A 45 10.66 -0.91 14.31
N GLU A 46 10.97 -0.16 15.36
CA GLU A 46 10.49 -0.37 16.74
C GLU A 46 8.97 -0.15 16.95
N GLU A 47 8.24 0.22 15.91
CA GLU A 47 6.79 0.39 15.91
C GLU A 47 6.03 -0.88 15.47
N SER A 48 6.69 -1.83 14.80
CA SER A 48 6.08 -3.11 14.35
C SER A 48 6.04 -4.17 15.46
N ARG A 49 5.69 -3.76 16.69
CA ARG A 49 5.39 -4.72 17.75
C ARG A 49 4.08 -5.41 17.41
N VAL A 50 4.05 -6.74 17.60
CA VAL A 50 2.98 -7.71 17.35
C VAL A 50 3.07 -8.34 15.95
N GLY A 51 3.55 -9.59 15.92
CA GLY A 51 3.85 -10.42 14.75
C GLY A 51 2.64 -10.84 13.91
N ILE A 52 1.86 -9.87 13.50
CA ILE A 52 0.88 -9.96 12.44
C ILE A 52 1.49 -9.12 11.33
N ALA A 53 1.71 -9.70 10.15
CA ALA A 53 2.07 -8.93 8.97
C ALA A 53 0.86 -8.08 8.55
N ALA A 54 0.58 -7.07 9.38
CA ALA A 54 -0.57 -6.22 9.28
C ALA A 54 -0.37 -5.26 8.12
N PRO A 55 -1.45 -4.89 7.41
CA PRO A 55 -1.34 -3.97 6.29
C PRO A 55 -0.84 -2.60 6.76
N LYS A 56 0.15 -2.03 6.06
CA LYS A 56 0.68 -0.70 6.38
C LYS A 56 -0.14 0.38 5.67
N MET A 57 -0.67 1.32 6.45
CA MET A 57 -1.48 2.42 5.92
C MET A 57 -0.68 3.72 5.80
N PHE A 58 -0.90 4.45 4.72
CA PHE A 58 -0.32 5.75 4.43
C PHE A 58 -1.43 6.72 4.05
N ALA A 59 -1.36 7.97 4.52
CA ALA A 59 -2.29 9.03 4.17
C ALA A 59 -1.59 10.10 3.32
N PHE A 60 -2.31 10.68 2.36
CA PHE A 60 -1.81 11.66 1.40
C PHE A 60 -2.75 12.86 1.30
N ASP A 61 -2.27 13.99 0.79
CA ASP A 61 -3.12 15.17 0.52
C ASP A 61 -4.00 14.98 -0.72
N GLY A 62 -3.58 14.09 -1.64
CA GLY A 62 -4.33 13.71 -2.83
C GLY A 62 -3.78 12.43 -3.45
N ILE A 63 -4.68 11.64 -4.04
CA ILE A 63 -4.36 10.38 -4.71
C ILE A 63 -4.97 10.40 -6.10
N TYR A 64 -4.15 10.10 -7.10
CA TYR A 64 -4.52 10.09 -8.50
C TYR A 64 -4.23 8.72 -9.10
N THR A 65 -5.18 8.21 -9.88
CA THR A 65 -5.05 6.96 -10.64
C THR A 65 -4.95 7.26 -12.13
N HIS A 66 -4.75 6.23 -12.97
CA HIS A 66 -4.73 6.37 -14.42
C HIS A 66 -6.03 6.97 -15.02
N GLU A 67 -7.15 6.85 -14.31
CA GLU A 67 -8.44 7.46 -14.68
C GLU A 67 -8.47 8.98 -14.52
N HIS A 68 -7.50 9.55 -13.81
CA HIS A 68 -7.39 10.99 -13.65
C HIS A 68 -6.48 11.56 -14.75
N SER A 69 -6.96 12.59 -15.44
CA SER A 69 -6.16 13.35 -16.39
C SER A 69 -5.01 14.09 -15.68
N GLN A 70 -3.90 14.26 -16.40
CA GLN A 70 -2.72 15.00 -15.93
C GLN A 70 -2.89 16.51 -16.04
#